data_AF-A0A1J3JYG6-F1
#
_entry.id   AF-A0A1J3JYG6-F1
#
_cell.length_a   1.000
_cell.length_b   1.000
_cell.length_c   1.000
_cell.angle_alpha   90.00
_cell.angle_beta   90.00
_cell.angle_gamma   90.00
#
_symmetry.space_group_name_H-M   'P 1'
#
loop_
_entity.id
_entity.type
_entity.pdbx_description
1 polymer ?
#
loop_
_entity_poly.entity_id
_entity_poly.type
_entity_poly.pdbx_seq_one_letter_code
_entity_poly.pdbx_strand_id
1 'polypeptide(L)'
;MSAAATMAMPREASNYDEISMQQSMLFSDSLKDLKNLRTQLYSAAEYFELSYTNDEQKHIVVETLKDYAIKALVNTVDHLGSVTYKVNDFVDEKVDEVAGTELRVSCIEQRLRMCQEY
;
A
#
# COMPACT_ATOMS: atom_id res chain seq x y z
N MET A 1 10.79 -10.38 53.27
CA MET A 1 10.54 -9.22 52.39
C MET A 1 10.84 -9.68 50.98
N SER A 2 9.80 -10.04 50.21
CA SER A 2 9.96 -10.63 48.88
C SER A 2 10.09 -9.53 47.85
N ALA A 3 11.13 -9.60 47.02
CA ALA A 3 11.43 -8.61 45.98
C ALA A 3 10.39 -8.70 44.86
N ALA A 4 9.76 -7.57 44.53
CA ALA A 4 8.90 -7.45 43.37
C ALA A 4 9.77 -7.47 42.10
N ALA A 5 9.61 -8.51 41.28
CA ALA A 5 10.19 -8.55 39.95
C ALA A 5 9.46 -7.53 39.06
N THR A 6 10.17 -6.47 38.68
CA THR A 6 9.74 -5.54 37.64
C THR A 6 9.64 -6.29 36.31
N MET A 7 8.42 -6.54 35.85
CA MET A 7 8.18 -7.05 34.50
C MET A 7 8.59 -5.94 33.52
N ALA A 8 9.73 -6.11 32.87
CA ALA A 8 10.12 -5.26 31.76
C ALA A 8 9.10 -5.45 30.63
N MET A 9 8.32 -4.40 30.36
CA MET A 9 7.47 -4.34 29.17
C MET A 9 8.36 -4.45 27.93
N PRO A 10 8.06 -5.32 26.95
CA PRO A 10 8.85 -5.42 25.73
C PRO A 10 8.77 -4.08 24.99
N ARG A 11 9.92 -3.44 24.79
CA ARG A 11 10.07 -2.22 23.95
C ARG A 11 9.72 -2.45 22.48
N GLU A 12 9.47 -3.69 22.06
CA GLU A 12 9.13 -4.09 20.68
C GLU A 12 7.79 -3.51 20.21
N ALA A 13 6.81 -3.35 21.11
CA ALA A 13 5.50 -2.83 20.74
C ALA A 13 5.52 -1.36 20.26
N SER A 14 6.44 -0.53 20.77
CA SER A 14 6.52 0.88 20.32
C SER A 14 7.17 1.02 18.95
N ASN A 15 8.04 0.08 18.57
CA ASN A 15 8.76 0.11 17.30
C ASN A 15 7.88 -0.43 16.15
N TYR A 16 7.02 -1.41 16.46
CA TYR A 16 6.08 -1.99 15.49
C TYR A 16 5.05 -0.96 15.00
N ASP A 17 4.47 -0.19 15.93
CA ASP A 17 3.47 0.84 15.61
C ASP A 17 4.06 1.95 14.70
N GLU A 18 5.31 2.34 14.95
CA GLU A 18 6.03 3.33 14.14
C GLU A 18 6.29 2.84 12.70
N ILE A 19 6.68 1.57 12.53
CA ILE A 19 6.91 0.96 11.22
C ILE A 19 5.60 0.87 10.41
N SER A 20 4.52 0.40 11.04
CA SER A 20 3.19 0.32 10.42
C SER A 20 2.67 1.70 9.99
N MET A 21 2.83 2.73 10.84
CA MET A 21 2.49 4.11 10.48
C MET A 21 3.28 4.59 9.25
N GLN A 22 4.59 4.30 9.19
CA GLN A 22 5.44 4.68 8.06
C GLN A 22 5.01 3.97 6.77
N GLN A 23 4.70 2.67 6.82
CA GLN A 23 4.20 1.92 5.66
C GLN A 23 2.87 2.49 5.15
N SER A 24 1.95 2.85 6.05
CA SER A 24 0.68 3.49 5.70
C SER A 24 0.87 4.84 4.98
N MET A 25 1.80 5.68 5.47
CA MET A 25 2.16 6.93 4.80
C MET A 25 2.70 6.68 3.38
N LEU A 26 3.65 5.75 3.24
CA LEU A 26 4.24 5.42 1.94
C LEU A 26 3.21 4.83 0.96
N PHE A 27 2.22 4.10 1.46
CA PHE A 27 1.12 3.59 0.64
C PHE A 27 0.20 4.72 0.16
N SER A 28 -0.16 5.63 1.06
CA SER A 28 -0.93 6.83 0.73
C SER A 28 -0.23 7.69 -0.33
N ASP A 29 1.08 7.88 -0.22
CA ASP A 29 1.87 8.62 -1.21
C ASP A 29 1.83 7.93 -2.59
N SER A 30 1.96 6.60 -2.64
CA SER A 30 1.84 5.85 -3.90
C SER A 30 0.46 5.98 -4.54
N LEU A 31 -0.62 6.02 -3.75
CA LEU A 31 -1.97 6.30 -4.26
C LEU A 31 -2.11 7.73 -4.76
N LYS A 32 -1.45 8.69 -4.10
CA LYS A 32 -1.42 10.09 -4.53
C LYS A 32 -0.71 10.23 -5.87
N ASP A 33 0.43 9.56 -6.05
CA ASP A 33 1.18 9.54 -7.31
C ASP A 33 0.37 8.92 -8.44
N LEU A 34 -0.31 7.79 -8.19
CA LEU A 34 -1.18 7.17 -9.19
C LEU A 34 -2.35 8.09 -9.60
N LYS A 35 -2.93 8.83 -8.65
CA LYS A 35 -3.96 9.86 -8.96
C LYS A 35 -3.39 11.01 -9.78
N ASN A 36 -2.17 11.43 -9.49
CA ASN A 36 -1.50 12.50 -10.23
C ASN A 36 -1.18 12.04 -11.66
N LEU A 37 -0.67 10.82 -11.82
CA LEU A 37 -0.42 10.20 -13.13
C LEU A 37 -1.69 10.19 -13.97
N ARG A 38 -2.82 9.74 -13.42
CA ARG A 38 -4.12 9.77 -14.11
C ARG A 38 -4.44 11.17 -14.66
N THR A 39 -4.29 12.21 -13.84
CA THR A 39 -4.56 13.59 -14.27
C THR A 39 -3.63 14.00 -15.41
N GLN A 40 -2.33 13.68 -15.31
CA GLN A 40 -1.36 13.98 -16.36
C GLN A 40 -1.69 13.28 -17.68
N LEU A 41 -2.14 12.02 -17.62
CA LEU A 41 -2.54 11.25 -18.81
C LEU A 41 -3.75 11.89 -19.51
N TYR A 42 -4.75 12.37 -18.76
CA TYR A 42 -5.87 13.11 -19.35
C TYR A 42 -5.43 14.42 -20.01
N SER A 43 -4.59 15.21 -19.34
CA SER A 43 -4.07 16.45 -19.91
C SER A 43 -3.23 16.20 -21.18
N ALA A 44 -2.44 15.12 -21.19
CA ALA A 44 -1.70 14.74 -22.38
C ALA A 44 -2.62 14.28 -23.53
N ALA A 45 -3.67 13.51 -23.22
CA ALA A 45 -4.65 13.09 -24.21
C ALA A 45 -5.37 14.29 -24.86
N GLU A 46 -5.81 15.25 -24.05
CA GLU A 46 -6.42 16.51 -24.53
C GLU A 46 -5.43 17.30 -25.41
N TYR A 47 -4.17 17.39 -24.98
CA TYR A 47 -3.12 18.04 -25.77
C TYR A 47 -2.92 17.37 -27.14
N PHE A 48 -2.84 16.04 -27.18
CA PHE A 48 -2.68 15.31 -28.44
C PHE A 48 -3.90 15.45 -29.35
N GLU A 49 -5.12 15.50 -28.80
CA GLU A 49 -6.33 15.74 -29.58
C GLU A 49 -6.32 17.14 -30.22
N LEU A 50 -5.98 18.16 -29.43
CA LEU A 50 -5.89 19.54 -29.91
C LEU A 50 -4.78 19.71 -30.96
N SER A 51 -3.60 19.13 -30.70
CA SER A 51 -2.46 19.16 -31.62
C SER A 51 -2.78 18.42 -32.92
N TYR A 52 -3.39 17.23 -32.84
CA TYR A 52 -3.81 16.49 -34.02
C TYR A 52 -4.91 17.20 -34.80
N THR A 53 -5.71 18.07 -34.19
CA THR A 53 -6.72 18.86 -34.92
C THR A 53 -6.09 20.07 -35.61
N ASN A 54 -5.18 20.79 -34.95
CA ASN A 54 -4.72 22.10 -35.41
C ASN A 54 -3.37 22.12 -36.14
N ASP A 55 -2.51 21.13 -35.95
CA ASP A 55 -1.15 21.13 -36.52
C ASP A 55 -1.12 20.59 -37.96
N GLU A 56 -0.37 21.20 -38.88
CA GLU A 56 -0.25 20.67 -40.25
C GLU A 56 0.61 19.40 -40.31
N GLN A 57 1.55 19.22 -39.37
CA GLN A 57 2.48 18.09 -39.31
C GLN A 57 1.88 16.87 -38.59
N LYS A 58 0.70 16.40 -39.04
CA LYS A 58 -0.04 15.29 -38.41
C LYS A 58 0.80 14.03 -38.17
N HIS A 59 1.73 13.70 -39.08
CA HIS A 59 2.56 12.50 -38.95
C HIS A 59 3.47 12.55 -37.71
N ILE A 60 4.03 13.72 -37.39
CA ILE A 60 4.89 13.92 -36.21
C ILE A 60 4.05 13.79 -34.93
N VAL A 61 2.84 14.37 -34.94
CA VAL A 61 1.90 14.26 -33.81
C VAL A 61 1.56 12.79 -33.54
N VAL A 62 1.25 12.01 -34.58
CA VAL A 62 0.91 10.60 -34.44
C VAL A 62 2.10 9.76 -33.95
N GLU A 63 3.30 10.01 -34.45
CA GLU A 63 4.51 9.30 -34.00
C GLU A 63 4.81 9.59 -32.52
N THR A 64 4.77 10.86 -32.14
CA THR A 64 4.97 11.29 -30.75
C THR A 64 3.89 10.74 -29.81
N LEU A 65 2.63 10.70 -30.26
CA LEU A 65 1.53 10.10 -29.50
C LEU A 65 1.74 8.61 -29.27
N LYS A 66 2.21 7.86 -30.27
CA LYS A 66 2.51 6.42 -30.11
C LYS A 66 3.58 6.18 -29.05
N ASP A 67 4.67 6.93 -29.12
CA ASP A 67 5.75 6.85 -28.14
C ASP A 67 5.27 7.21 -26.73
N TYR A 68 4.44 8.26 -26.62
CA TYR A 68 3.85 8.66 -25.36
C TYR A 68 2.90 7.59 -24.82
N ALA A 69 2.03 7.01 -25.67
CA ALA A 69 1.08 5.98 -25.27
C ALA A 69 1.77 4.73 -24.71
N ILE A 70 2.88 4.31 -25.31
CA ILE A 70 3.70 3.20 -24.81
C ILE A 70 4.27 3.54 -23.43
N LYS A 71 4.88 4.72 -23.27
CA LYS A 71 5.44 5.16 -21.99
C LYS A 71 4.37 5.31 -20.91
N ALA A 72 3.22 5.88 -21.26
CA ALA A 72 2.06 6.03 -20.38
C ALA A 72 1.56 4.68 -19.88
N LEU A 73 1.47 3.68 -20.76
CA LEU A 73 1.06 2.33 -20.41
C LEU A 73 2.07 1.69 -19.45
N VAL A 74 3.37 1.71 -19.79
CA VAL A 74 4.43 1.13 -18.96
C VAL A 74 4.44 1.79 -17.57
N ASN A 75 4.40 3.13 -17.51
CA ASN A 75 4.37 3.85 -16.23
C ASN A 75 3.13 3.51 -15.41
N THR A 76 1.96 3.39 -16.04
CA THR A 76 0.73 3.04 -15.32
C THR A 76 0.80 1.63 -14.75
N VAL A 77 1.31 0.67 -15.52
CA VAL A 77 1.50 -0.71 -15.04
C VAL A 77 2.51 -0.77 -13.91
N ASP A 78 3.62 -0.04 -14.00
CA ASP A 78 4.65 0.04 -12.94
C ASP A 78 4.08 0.60 -11.63
N HIS A 79 3.38 1.74 -11.69
CA HIS A 79 2.74 2.33 -10.52
C HIS A 79 1.67 1.41 -9.92
N LEU A 80 0.86 0.74 -10.74
CA LEU A 80 -0.11 -0.25 -10.26
C LEU A 80 0.58 -1.43 -9.58
N GLY A 81 1.66 -1.94 -10.16
CA GLY A 81 2.46 -3.02 -9.56
C GLY A 81 3.00 -2.65 -8.18
N SER A 82 3.55 -1.44 -8.03
CA SER A 82 4.02 -0.91 -6.74
C SER A 82 2.89 -0.80 -5.70
N VAL A 83 1.72 -0.28 -6.10
CA VAL A 83 0.54 -0.18 -5.23
C VAL A 83 0.07 -1.58 -4.82
N THR A 84 -0.04 -2.52 -5.75
CA THR A 84 -0.46 -3.91 -5.45
C THR A 84 0.52 -4.60 -4.51
N TYR A 85 1.83 -4.44 -4.72
CA TYR A 85 2.85 -5.00 -3.83
C TYR A 85 2.68 -4.49 -2.39
N LYS A 86 2.50 -3.18 -2.21
CA LYS A 86 2.27 -2.59 -0.88
C LYS A 86 0.98 -3.07 -0.22
N VAL A 87 -0.10 -3.22 -0.99
CA VAL A 87 -1.36 -3.76 -0.46
C VAL A 87 -1.16 -5.20 0.00
N ASN A 88 -0.44 -6.02 -0.75
CA ASN A 88 -0.19 -7.40 -0.38
C ASN A 88 0.61 -7.48 0.94
N ASP A 89 1.69 -6.70 1.06
CA ASP A 89 2.51 -6.62 2.28
C ASP A 89 1.67 -6.21 3.51
N PHE A 90 0.81 -5.20 3.36
CA PHE A 90 -0.09 -4.77 4.42
C PHE A 90 -1.12 -5.85 4.80
N VAL A 91 -1.65 -6.57 3.82
CA VAL A 91 -2.61 -7.66 4.09
C VAL A 91 -1.91 -8.82 4.81
N ASP A 92 -0.72 -9.21 4.37
CA ASP A 92 0.07 -10.28 4.98
C ASP A 92 0.37 -9.94 6.46
N GLU A 93 0.78 -8.71 6.74
CA GLU A 93 0.99 -8.23 8.12
C GLU A 93 -0.27 -8.37 8.98
N LYS A 94 -1.44 -8.00 8.45
CA LYS A 94 -2.71 -8.10 9.19
C LYS A 94 -3.20 -9.53 9.35
N VAL A 95 -2.89 -10.42 8.42
CA VAL A 95 -3.16 -11.86 8.57
C VAL A 95 -2.36 -12.41 9.75
N ASP A 96 -1.07 -12.07 9.86
CA ASP A 96 -0.22 -12.50 10.97
C ASP A 96 -0.70 -11.92 12.32
N GLU A 97 -1.11 -10.65 12.34
CA GLU A 97 -1.66 -10.00 13.55
C GLU A 97 -2.95 -10.67 14.04
N VAL A 98 -3.85 -11.01 13.11
CA VAL A 98 -5.10 -11.71 13.40
C VAL A 98 -4.82 -13.12 13.91
N ALA A 99 -3.94 -13.89 13.26
CA ALA A 99 -3.58 -15.23 13.69
C ALA A 99 -2.95 -15.24 15.10
N GLY A 100 -2.06 -14.28 15.39
CA GLY A 100 -1.50 -14.11 16.73
C GLY A 100 -2.55 -13.78 17.78
N THR A 101 -3.56 -12.98 17.43
CA THR A 101 -4.66 -12.64 18.32
C THR A 101 -5.60 -13.82 18.55
N GLU A 102 -5.95 -14.58 17.51
CA GLU A 102 -6.77 -15.79 17.59
C GLU A 102 -6.13 -16.84 18.52
N LEU A 103 -4.81 -17.01 18.43
CA LEU A 103 -4.07 -17.90 19.33
C LEU A 103 -4.20 -17.45 20.80
N ARG A 104 -4.07 -16.15 21.07
CA ARG A 104 -4.21 -15.60 22.44
C ARG A 104 -5.63 -15.82 22.98
N VAL A 105 -6.65 -15.59 22.15
CA VAL A 105 -8.05 -15.84 22.52
C VAL A 105 -8.26 -17.33 22.84
N SER A 106 -7.77 -18.22 21.97
CA SER A 106 -7.86 -19.68 22.18
C SER A 106 -7.22 -20.12 23.50
N CYS A 107 -6.06 -19.56 23.85
CA CYS A 107 -5.40 -19.82 25.13
C CYS A 107 -6.24 -19.34 26.33
N ILE A 108 -6.89 -18.18 26.22
CA ILE A 108 -7.76 -17.65 27.28
C ILE A 108 -8.99 -18.56 27.45
N GLU A 109 -9.63 -18.97 26.35
CA GLU A 109 -10.78 -19.87 26.38
C GLU A 109 -10.43 -21.23 27.01
N GLN A 110 -9.27 -21.79 26.67
CA GLN A 110 -8.81 -23.04 27.28
C GLN A 110 -8.59 -22.89 28.78
N ARG A 111 -7.97 -21.79 29.24
CA ARG A 111 -7.79 -21.52 30.67
C ARG A 111 -9.13 -21.34 31.39
N LEU A 112 -10.08 -20.66 30.77
CA LEU A 112 -11.42 -20.47 31.33
C LEU A 112 -12.15 -21.81 31.49
N ARG A 113 -12.10 -22.69 30.47
CA ARG A 113 -12.67 -24.04 30.56
C ARG A 113 -12.06 -24.83 31.71
N MET A 114 -10.73 -24.83 31.85
CA MET A 114 -10.09 -25.50 32.99
C MET A 114 -10.57 -24.93 34.33
N CYS A 115 -10.72 -23.61 34.47
CA CYS A 115 -11.24 -23.00 35.69
C CYS A 115 -12.72 -23.33 35.99
N GLN A 116 -13.52 -23.71 34.99
CA GLN A 116 -14.92 -24.11 35.17
C GLN A 116 -15.06 -25.59 35.54
N GLU A 117 -14.05 -26.41 35.23
CA GLU A 117 -13.99 -27.83 35.56
C GLU A 117 -13.52 -28.11 37.01
N TYR A 118 -12.94 -27.11 37.70
CA TYR A 118 -12.52 -27.15 39.11
C TYR A 118 -13.42 -26.32 40.02
#